data_AF-A0A966PQL4-F1
#
_entry.id   AF-A0A966PQL4-F1
#
_cell.length_a   1.000
_cell.length_b   1.000
_cell.length_c   1.000
_cell.angle_alpha   90.00
_cell.angle_beta   90.00
_cell.angle_gamma   90.00
#
_symmetry.space_group_name_H-M   'P 1'
#
loop_
_entity.id
_entity.type
_entity.pdbx_description
1 polymer ?
#
loop_
_entity_poly.entity_id
_entity_poly.type
_entity_poly.pdbx_seq_one_letter_code
_entity_poly.pdbx_strand_id
1 'polypeptide(L)'
;MAKIFTGQITMWNDPLIAADNPQRVMPATRIKPVVRSDGSGTTAQFTAFMVSETSSDWNVLCQRANLGSSCPSTSLYPDFPNSGFAAQQFSDGVANFVAAQYNDGAITYVEYGYAKERGFPVASLKNASGSYTQPTAVNVSVALQGARINSDGTQVLSGVYRNSDARAYPVSSYSYMIVPTTEAAPFTAAKGASLSEYIFYFLCAGQQKAEQLGYAPLPRNLVEFGFDAVAR
;
A
#
# COMPACT_ATOMS: atom_id res chain seq x y z
N MET A 1 12.09 -2.87 6.42
CA MET A 1 10.63 -2.70 6.62
C MET A 1 9.97 -3.94 7.23
N ALA A 2 10.02 -5.12 6.58
CA ALA A 2 9.40 -6.37 7.08
C ALA A 2 9.72 -6.67 8.54
N LYS A 3 11.01 -6.65 8.90
CA LYS A 3 11.49 -6.89 10.28
C LYS A 3 10.87 -5.98 11.34
N ILE A 4 10.49 -4.74 11.01
CA ILE A 4 9.78 -3.85 11.94
C ILE A 4 8.37 -4.39 12.19
N PHE A 5 7.65 -4.69 11.10
CA PHE A 5 6.26 -5.16 11.14
C PHE A 5 6.14 -6.64 11.55
N THR A 6 7.22 -7.41 11.62
CA THR A 6 7.23 -8.73 12.26
C THR A 6 7.76 -8.69 13.71
N GLY A 7 8.09 -7.50 14.24
CA GLY A 7 8.61 -7.31 15.60
C GLY A 7 10.02 -7.87 15.82
N GLN A 8 10.81 -8.03 14.77
CA GLN A 8 12.22 -8.42 14.83
C GLN A 8 13.13 -7.22 15.13
N ILE A 9 12.79 -6.04 14.60
CA ILE A 9 13.44 -4.77 14.91
C ILE A 9 12.47 -3.94 15.76
N THR A 10 12.91 -3.52 16.94
CA THR A 10 12.04 -2.89 17.95
C THR A 10 12.51 -1.50 18.39
N MET A 11 13.67 -1.03 17.91
CA MET A 11 14.27 0.26 18.27
C MET A 11 14.69 1.01 17.02
N TRP A 12 14.49 2.34 16.99
CA TRP A 12 14.83 3.17 15.83
C TRP A 12 16.34 3.27 15.56
N ASN A 13 17.17 3.11 16.59
CA ASN A 13 18.63 3.06 16.47
C ASN A 13 19.20 1.67 16.13
N ASP A 14 18.35 0.73 15.70
CA ASP A 14 18.82 -0.56 15.21
C ASP A 14 19.86 -0.38 14.08
N PRO A 15 20.97 -1.14 14.08
CA PRO A 15 22.03 -1.00 13.08
C PRO A 15 21.56 -1.13 11.62
N LEU A 16 20.53 -1.93 11.35
CA LEU A 16 19.98 -2.06 9.99
C LEU A 16 19.27 -0.79 9.54
N ILE A 17 18.55 -0.11 10.44
CA ILE A 17 17.92 1.18 10.13
C ILE A 17 19.00 2.27 9.99
N ALA A 18 20.00 2.27 10.87
CA ALA A 18 21.10 3.23 10.80
C ALA A 18 21.92 3.09 9.50
N ALA A 19 22.12 1.86 9.02
CA ALA A 19 22.82 1.60 7.75
C ALA A 19 22.12 2.21 6.53
N ASP A 20 20.77 2.24 6.53
CA ASP A 20 19.98 2.92 5.49
C ASP A 20 19.97 4.45 5.65
N ASN A 21 20.43 4.98 6.79
CA ASN A 21 20.35 6.40 7.15
C ASN A 21 21.70 6.94 7.67
N PRO A 22 22.81 6.83 6.92
CA PRO A 22 24.17 7.13 7.41
C PRO A 22 24.38 8.60 7.82
N GLN A 23 23.51 9.50 7.34
CA GLN A 23 23.57 10.94 7.66
C GLN A 23 22.73 11.32 8.88
N ARG A 24 22.07 10.37 9.55
CA ARG A 24 21.18 10.64 10.68
C ARG A 24 21.66 9.94 11.94
N VAL A 25 21.63 10.66 13.07
CA VAL A 25 21.73 10.03 14.38
C VAL A 25 20.36 9.45 14.71
N MET A 26 20.27 8.13 14.69
CA MET A 26 19.02 7.44 14.95
C MET A 26 18.70 7.44 16.46
N PRO A 27 17.46 7.76 16.88
CA PRO A 27 17.12 7.86 18.29
C PRO A 27 16.97 6.48 18.94
N ALA A 28 17.31 6.38 20.22
CA ALA A 28 17.05 5.19 21.05
C ALA A 28 15.57 5.09 21.48
N THR A 29 14.65 5.35 20.55
CA THR A 29 13.20 5.30 20.76
C THR A 29 12.67 3.94 20.35
N ARG A 30 11.78 3.36 21.16
CA ARG A 30 11.08 2.11 20.81
C ARG A 30 10.17 2.35 19.60
N ILE A 31 10.25 1.46 18.61
CA ILE A 31 9.34 1.49 17.47
C ILE A 31 7.97 0.99 17.93
N LYS A 32 6.92 1.71 17.52
CA LYS A 32 5.52 1.33 17.76
C LYS A 32 4.82 1.08 16.43
N PRO A 33 4.85 -0.15 15.88
CA PRO A 33 4.10 -0.46 14.68
C PRO A 33 2.60 -0.29 14.93
N VAL A 34 1.93 0.43 14.02
CA VAL A 34 0.49 0.66 14.04
C VAL A 34 -0.10 -0.04 12.83
N VAL A 35 -0.97 -1.01 13.06
CA VAL A 35 -1.54 -1.89 12.03
C VAL A 35 -3.07 -1.74 12.00
N ARG A 36 -3.69 -2.23 10.93
CA ARG A 36 -5.15 -2.23 10.79
C ARG A 36 -5.78 -3.34 11.65
N SER A 37 -6.81 -3.00 12.43
CA SER A 37 -7.60 -3.97 13.20
C SER A 37 -8.72 -4.62 12.40
N ASP A 38 -9.11 -4.02 11.26
CA ASP A 38 -10.19 -4.44 10.39
C ASP A 38 -9.69 -5.00 9.05
N GLY A 39 -10.59 -5.72 8.34
CA GLY A 39 -10.31 -6.23 7.01
C GLY A 39 -10.01 -5.10 6.03
N SER A 40 -8.78 -5.07 5.52
CA SER A 40 -8.24 -3.92 4.79
C SER A 40 -7.55 -4.30 3.49
N GLY A 41 -7.95 -3.66 2.40
CA GLY A 41 -7.23 -3.74 1.12
C GLY A 41 -5.80 -3.18 1.24
N THR A 42 -5.57 -2.13 2.03
CA THR A 42 -4.22 -1.60 2.28
C THR A 42 -3.34 -2.64 2.98
N THR A 43 -3.90 -3.38 3.93
CA THR A 43 -3.20 -4.51 4.56
C THR A 43 -2.92 -5.61 3.54
N ALA A 44 -3.89 -5.95 2.68
CA ALA A 44 -3.68 -6.93 1.62
C ALA A 44 -2.51 -6.53 0.69
N GLN A 45 -2.45 -5.27 0.24
CA GLN A 45 -1.36 -4.80 -0.63
C GLN A 45 -0.02 -4.74 0.10
N PHE A 46 0.00 -4.25 1.34
CA PHE A 46 1.21 -4.19 2.15
C PHE A 46 1.78 -5.60 2.40
N THR A 47 0.93 -6.55 2.80
CA THR A 47 1.36 -7.94 3.05
C THR A 47 1.73 -8.66 1.76
N ALA A 48 1.05 -8.40 0.63
CA ALA A 48 1.45 -8.92 -0.67
C ALA A 48 2.85 -8.45 -1.09
N PHE A 49 3.19 -7.18 -0.85
CA PHE A 49 4.55 -6.68 -1.05
C PHE A 49 5.56 -7.41 -0.15
N MET A 50 5.25 -7.59 1.13
CA MET A 50 6.14 -8.29 2.07
C MET A 50 6.39 -9.75 1.66
N VAL A 51 5.35 -10.45 1.21
CA VAL A 51 5.44 -11.82 0.71
C VAL A 51 6.29 -11.88 -0.57
N SER A 52 6.12 -10.93 -1.48
CA SER A 52 6.84 -10.92 -2.76
C SER A 52 8.32 -10.60 -2.58
N GLU A 53 8.67 -9.62 -1.75
CA GLU A 53 10.02 -9.06 -1.71
C GLU A 53 10.83 -9.48 -0.46
N THR A 54 10.17 -9.94 0.61
CA THR A 54 10.82 -10.21 1.90
C THR A 54 10.19 -11.42 2.62
N SER A 55 9.83 -12.47 1.87
CA SER A 55 9.08 -13.63 2.40
C SER A 55 9.70 -14.28 3.64
N SER A 56 11.02 -14.41 3.69
CA SER A 56 11.73 -14.99 4.84
C SER A 56 11.50 -14.19 6.13
N ASP A 57 11.66 -12.87 6.06
CA ASP A 57 11.41 -11.98 7.18
C ASP A 57 9.92 -11.93 7.53
N TRP A 58 9.04 -11.97 6.52
CA TRP A 58 7.59 -11.92 6.70
C TRP A 58 7.03 -13.18 7.37
N ASN A 59 7.55 -14.36 7.04
CA ASN A 59 7.14 -15.63 7.63
C ASN A 59 7.25 -15.67 9.16
N VAL A 60 8.17 -14.88 9.74
CA VAL A 60 8.31 -14.74 11.20
C VAL A 60 7.02 -14.23 11.85
N LEU A 61 6.21 -13.41 11.16
CA LEU A 61 4.94 -12.92 11.70
C LEU A 61 3.97 -14.07 12.00
N CYS A 62 3.71 -14.93 11.01
CA CYS A 62 2.80 -16.06 11.19
C CYS A 62 3.34 -17.11 12.15
N GLN A 63 4.66 -17.31 12.20
CA GLN A 63 5.29 -18.17 13.21
C GLN A 63 5.01 -17.66 14.64
N ARG A 64 5.18 -16.35 14.87
CA ARG A 64 4.87 -15.71 16.16
C ARG A 64 3.39 -15.75 16.51
N ALA A 65 2.52 -15.62 15.50
CA ALA A 65 1.07 -15.69 15.64
C ALA A 65 0.53 -17.13 15.74
N ASN A 66 1.41 -18.15 15.71
CA ASN A 66 1.03 -19.57 15.71
C ASN A 66 0.07 -19.94 14.54
N LEU A 67 0.30 -19.37 13.35
CA LEU A 67 -0.48 -19.59 12.12
C LEU A 67 0.26 -20.47 11.10
N GLY A 68 1.45 -20.96 11.43
CA GLY A 68 2.27 -21.83 10.58
C GLY A 68 3.59 -21.18 10.11
N SER A 69 4.35 -21.94 9.33
CA SER A 69 5.70 -21.54 8.87
C SER A 69 5.70 -20.59 7.67
N SER A 70 4.60 -20.55 6.91
CA SER A 70 4.41 -19.65 5.77
C SER A 70 3.35 -18.60 6.09
N CYS A 71 3.55 -17.37 5.63
CA CYS A 71 2.64 -16.26 5.91
C CYS A 71 2.13 -15.68 4.59
N PRO A 72 0.92 -16.06 4.12
CA PRO A 72 0.35 -15.53 2.88
C PRO A 72 -0.04 -14.06 3.03
N SER A 73 -0.29 -13.39 1.90
CA SER A 73 -0.92 -12.07 1.90
C SER A 73 -2.31 -12.16 2.50
N THR A 74 -2.69 -11.17 3.31
CA THR A 74 -3.95 -11.18 4.07
C THR A 74 -4.49 -9.77 4.24
N SER A 75 -5.82 -9.64 4.28
CA SER A 75 -6.50 -8.38 4.61
C SER A 75 -6.62 -8.16 6.12
N LEU A 76 -6.45 -9.21 6.93
CA LEU A 76 -6.48 -9.18 8.39
C LEU A 76 -5.05 -9.37 8.90
N TYR A 77 -4.51 -8.35 9.57
CA TYR A 77 -3.14 -8.40 10.06
C TYR A 77 -3.02 -9.44 11.19
N PRO A 78 -2.11 -10.42 11.10
CA PRO A 78 -1.89 -11.37 12.19
C PRO A 78 -1.38 -10.65 13.45
N ASP A 79 -2.10 -10.80 14.56
CA ASP A 79 -1.62 -10.36 15.87
C ASP A 79 -0.91 -11.50 16.59
N PHE A 80 -0.02 -11.17 17.52
CA PHE A 80 0.65 -12.12 18.37
C PHE A 80 0.91 -11.52 19.77
N PRO A 81 0.91 -12.35 20.84
CA PRO A 81 1.08 -11.86 22.20
C PRO A 81 2.35 -11.04 22.38
N ASN A 82 2.23 -9.95 23.13
CA ASN A 82 3.34 -9.05 23.47
C ASN A 82 4.05 -8.41 22.25
N SER A 83 3.39 -8.34 21.09
CA SER A 83 3.91 -7.65 19.90
C SER A 83 4.31 -6.20 20.19
N GLY A 84 3.59 -5.54 21.09
CA GLY A 84 3.71 -4.11 21.34
C GLY A 84 3.15 -3.26 20.20
N PHE A 85 2.38 -3.88 19.29
CA PHE A 85 1.76 -3.21 18.18
C PHE A 85 0.47 -2.52 18.64
N ALA A 86 0.18 -1.37 18.06
CA ALA A 86 -1.13 -0.77 18.17
C ALA A 86 -1.99 -1.23 16.98
N ALA A 87 -3.25 -1.58 17.23
CA ALA A 87 -4.22 -1.87 16.19
C ALA A 87 -5.27 -0.77 16.16
N GLN A 88 -5.52 -0.19 14.99
CA GLN A 88 -6.50 0.87 14.81
C GLN A 88 -7.42 0.55 13.64
N GLN A 89 -8.67 0.99 13.75
CA GLN A 89 -9.67 0.75 12.71
C GLN A 89 -9.53 1.78 11.59
N PHE A 90 -9.65 1.32 10.35
CA PHE A 90 -9.61 2.15 9.14
C PHE A 90 -8.28 2.90 8.94
N SER A 91 -8.13 3.50 7.75
CA SER A 91 -6.95 4.31 7.43
C SER A 91 -6.87 5.57 8.31
N ASP A 92 -8.01 6.17 8.66
CA ASP A 92 -8.08 7.31 9.58
C ASP A 92 -7.52 6.97 10.96
N GLY A 93 -7.89 5.82 11.53
CA GLY A 93 -7.45 5.44 12.87
C GLY A 93 -5.93 5.25 12.95
N VAL A 94 -5.35 4.51 12.00
CA VAL A 94 -3.89 4.31 11.97
C VAL A 94 -3.15 5.63 11.72
N ALA A 95 -3.66 6.49 10.84
CA ALA A 95 -3.04 7.76 10.51
C ALA A 95 -3.13 8.78 11.65
N ASN A 96 -4.29 8.88 12.32
CA ASN A 96 -4.49 9.71 13.50
C ASN A 96 -3.59 9.26 14.66
N PHE A 97 -3.42 7.95 14.84
CA PHE A 97 -2.53 7.43 15.87
C PHE A 97 -1.08 7.84 15.62
N VAL A 98 -0.57 7.70 14.39
CA VAL A 98 0.80 8.13 14.05
C VAL A 98 0.97 9.66 14.17
N ALA A 99 -0.05 10.43 13.79
CA ALA A 99 0.00 11.90 13.86
C ALA A 99 -0.03 12.45 15.30
N ALA A 100 -0.50 11.67 16.28
CA ALA A 100 -0.61 12.11 17.65
C ALA A 100 0.77 12.28 18.31
N GLN A 101 1.02 13.45 18.89
CA GLN A 101 2.33 13.83 19.46
C GLN A 101 2.85 12.88 20.57
N TYR A 102 1.95 12.22 21.30
CA TYR A 102 2.32 11.28 22.37
C TYR A 102 2.67 9.88 21.85
N ASN A 103 2.50 9.62 20.55
CA ASN A 103 2.84 8.36 19.90
C ASN A 103 4.23 8.40 19.25
N ASP A 104 5.19 9.04 19.91
CA ASP A 104 6.58 9.06 19.44
C ASP A 104 7.10 7.64 19.20
N GLY A 105 7.85 7.50 18.10
CA GLY A 105 8.34 6.24 17.56
C GLY A 105 7.34 5.43 16.74
N ALA A 106 6.11 5.92 16.50
CA ALA A 106 5.11 5.21 15.71
C ALA A 106 5.45 5.13 14.22
N ILE A 107 5.07 4.01 13.59
CA ILE A 107 5.16 3.80 12.15
C ILE A 107 3.96 2.98 11.68
N THR A 108 3.41 3.31 10.52
CA THR A 108 2.30 2.57 9.92
C THR A 108 2.51 2.37 8.43
N TYR A 109 1.62 1.58 7.82
CA TYR A 109 1.38 1.57 6.39
C TYR A 109 -0.01 2.17 6.15
N VAL A 110 -0.08 3.22 5.34
CA VAL A 110 -1.32 3.87 4.98
C VAL A 110 -1.20 4.44 3.57
N GLU A 111 -2.34 4.64 2.94
CA GLU A 111 -2.43 5.30 1.64
C GLU A 111 -1.93 6.76 1.75
N TYR A 112 -1.17 7.24 0.76
CA TYR A 112 -0.31 8.42 0.92
C TYR A 112 -1.09 9.70 1.23
N GLY A 113 -2.31 9.83 0.69
CA GLY A 113 -3.22 10.95 0.99
C GLY A 113 -3.42 11.18 2.48
N TYR A 114 -3.53 10.13 3.29
CA TYR A 114 -3.70 10.23 4.75
C TYR A 114 -2.49 10.86 5.44
N ALA A 115 -1.28 10.48 5.02
CA ALA A 115 -0.04 11.04 5.55
C ALA A 115 0.10 12.52 5.17
N LYS A 116 -0.21 12.85 3.91
CA LYS A 116 -0.21 14.22 3.39
C LYS A 116 -1.19 15.11 4.14
N GLU A 117 -2.42 14.65 4.35
CA GLU A 117 -3.47 15.40 5.07
C GLU A 117 -3.07 15.70 6.53
N ARG A 118 -2.41 14.75 7.20
CA ARG A 118 -2.00 14.88 8.62
C ARG A 118 -0.60 15.44 8.82
N GLY A 119 0.16 15.66 7.74
CA GLY A 119 1.49 16.29 7.78
C GLY A 119 2.58 15.47 8.46
N PHE A 120 2.43 14.14 8.60
CA PHE A 120 3.49 13.29 9.15
C PHE A 120 4.44 12.76 8.06
N PRO A 121 5.72 12.51 8.37
CA PRO A 121 6.70 12.14 7.36
C PRO A 121 6.46 10.72 6.83
N VAL A 122 6.81 10.51 5.56
CA VAL A 122 6.78 9.21 4.90
C VAL A 122 8.20 8.73 4.64
N ALA A 123 8.43 7.43 4.82
CA ALA A 123 9.75 6.84 4.58
C ALA A 123 10.04 6.71 3.08
N SER A 124 11.25 7.09 2.68
CA SER A 124 11.75 6.73 1.35
C SER A 124 12.07 5.25 1.35
N LEU A 125 11.72 4.54 0.27
CA LEU A 125 12.00 3.11 0.14
C LEU A 125 12.99 2.86 -0.99
N LYS A 126 13.97 2.00 -0.72
CA LYS A 126 14.91 1.51 -1.74
C LYS A 126 14.15 0.65 -2.75
N ASN A 127 14.19 1.03 -4.02
CA ASN A 127 13.60 0.26 -5.11
C ASN A 127 14.61 -0.73 -5.72
N ALA A 128 14.18 -1.48 -6.74
CA ALA A 128 15.03 -2.48 -7.41
C ALA A 128 16.24 -1.89 -8.15
N SER A 129 16.22 -0.59 -8.46
CA SER A 129 17.38 0.13 -9.00
C SER A 129 18.43 0.48 -7.94
N GLY A 130 18.10 0.29 -6.65
CA GLY A 130 18.90 0.73 -5.52
C GLY A 130 18.67 2.19 -5.10
N SER A 131 17.75 2.91 -5.73
CA SER A 131 17.42 4.30 -5.40
C SER A 131 16.35 4.37 -4.32
N TYR A 132 16.48 5.32 -3.37
CA TYR A 132 15.43 5.58 -2.37
C TYR A 132 14.45 6.61 -2.91
N THR A 133 13.18 6.24 -3.00
CA THR A 133 12.11 7.08 -3.58
C THR A 133 10.98 7.32 -2.58
N GLN A 134 10.29 8.44 -2.73
CA GLN A 134 9.06 8.78 -1.99
C GLN A 134 7.82 8.48 -2.86
N PRO A 135 6.63 8.29 -2.29
CA PRO A 135 5.41 7.98 -3.04
C PRO A 135 4.79 9.24 -3.67
N THR A 136 5.57 9.98 -4.46
CA THR A 136 5.03 11.09 -5.26
C THR A 136 4.15 10.55 -6.39
N ALA A 137 3.25 11.38 -6.91
CA ALA A 137 2.38 11.00 -8.03
C ALA A 137 3.18 10.42 -9.21
N VAL A 138 4.26 11.09 -9.61
CA VAL A 138 5.15 10.62 -10.68
C VAL A 138 5.79 9.26 -10.36
N ASN A 139 6.34 9.09 -9.16
CA ASN A 139 7.06 7.88 -8.78
C ASN A 139 6.15 6.64 -8.73
N VAL A 140 4.92 6.84 -8.25
CA VAL A 140 3.89 5.79 -8.20
C VAL A 140 3.39 5.48 -9.61
N SER A 141 3.10 6.48 -10.46
CA SER A 141 2.71 6.25 -11.86
C SER A 141 3.79 5.51 -12.66
N VAL A 142 5.07 5.82 -12.43
CA VAL A 142 6.20 5.10 -13.03
C VAL A 142 6.22 3.65 -12.56
N ALA A 143 6.10 3.40 -11.25
CA ALA A 143 6.06 2.04 -10.72
C ALA A 143 4.92 1.23 -11.33
N LEU A 144 3.72 1.82 -11.43
CA LEU A 144 2.51 1.19 -11.95
C LEU A 144 2.56 0.84 -13.45
N GLN A 145 3.54 1.32 -14.21
CA GLN A 145 3.77 0.83 -15.58
C GLN A 145 4.12 -0.65 -15.61
N GLY A 146 4.68 -1.19 -14.51
CA GLY A 146 4.97 -2.61 -14.34
C GLY A 146 3.75 -3.47 -13.97
N ALA A 147 2.57 -2.88 -13.79
CA ALA A 147 1.36 -3.61 -13.45
C ALA A 147 0.82 -4.38 -14.66
N ARG A 148 0.36 -5.60 -14.40
CA ARG A 148 -0.40 -6.41 -15.36
C ARG A 148 -1.74 -6.79 -14.76
N ILE A 149 -2.74 -6.98 -15.62
CA ILE A 149 -4.06 -7.46 -15.23
C ILE A 149 -4.30 -8.79 -15.93
N ASN A 150 -4.69 -9.80 -15.16
CA ASN A 150 -5.03 -11.12 -15.66
C ASN A 150 -6.38 -11.10 -16.42
N SER A 151 -6.67 -12.17 -17.16
CA SER A 151 -7.92 -12.30 -17.91
C SER A 151 -9.18 -12.29 -17.02
N ASP A 152 -9.03 -12.68 -15.75
CA ASP A 152 -10.09 -12.64 -14.73
C ASP A 152 -10.20 -11.28 -14.02
N GLY A 153 -9.42 -10.29 -14.43
CA GLY A 153 -9.38 -8.95 -13.82
C GLY A 153 -8.50 -8.83 -12.58
N THR A 154 -7.86 -9.90 -12.12
CA THR A 154 -6.97 -9.86 -10.96
C THR A 154 -5.64 -9.17 -11.28
N GLN A 155 -5.06 -8.51 -10.27
CA GLN A 155 -3.86 -7.70 -10.42
C GLN A 155 -2.59 -8.55 -10.28
N VAL A 156 -1.56 -8.25 -11.08
CA VAL A 156 -0.20 -8.77 -10.92
C VAL A 156 0.74 -7.58 -10.76
N LEU A 157 1.26 -7.41 -9.55
CA LEU A 157 2.08 -6.26 -9.17
C LEU A 157 3.57 -6.58 -8.98
N SER A 158 4.01 -7.81 -9.23
CA SER A 158 5.44 -8.16 -9.11
C SER A 158 6.34 -7.29 -9.99
N GLY A 159 5.87 -6.89 -11.18
CA GLY A 159 6.54 -5.93 -12.05
C GLY A 159 6.55 -4.49 -11.52
N VAL A 160 5.59 -4.13 -10.66
CA VAL A 160 5.57 -2.83 -9.96
C VAL A 160 6.61 -2.84 -8.84
N TYR A 161 6.64 -3.90 -8.03
CA TYR A 161 7.54 -4.02 -6.88
C TYR A 161 9.01 -4.05 -7.30
N ARG A 162 9.29 -4.69 -8.45
CA ARG A 162 10.64 -4.88 -9.02
C ARG A 162 10.94 -3.95 -10.18
N ASN A 163 10.17 -2.87 -10.34
CA ASN A 163 10.42 -1.90 -11.38
C ASN A 163 11.83 -1.28 -11.18
N SER A 164 12.66 -1.39 -12.21
CA SER A 164 14.07 -0.97 -12.18
C SER A 164 14.29 0.50 -12.56
N ASP A 165 13.23 1.26 -12.88
CA ASP A 165 13.33 2.71 -13.03
C ASP A 165 13.70 3.34 -11.67
N ALA A 166 14.73 4.18 -11.65
CA ALA A 166 15.22 4.83 -10.44
C ALA A 166 14.18 5.69 -9.72
N ARG A 167 13.11 6.10 -10.40
CA ARG A 167 12.00 6.88 -9.83
C ARG A 167 10.89 6.01 -9.24
N ALA A 168 10.85 4.71 -9.53
CA ALA A 168 9.74 3.86 -9.10
C ALA A 168 9.64 3.79 -7.57
N TYR A 169 8.43 4.00 -7.02
CA TYR A 169 8.14 3.71 -5.62
C TYR A 169 7.64 2.26 -5.47
N PRO A 170 8.35 1.39 -4.72
CA PRO A 170 8.14 -0.06 -4.81
C PRO A 170 6.84 -0.54 -4.16
N VAL A 171 6.30 0.18 -3.15
CA VAL A 171 5.03 -0.18 -2.49
C VAL A 171 3.88 0.60 -3.12
N SER A 172 3.71 0.40 -4.43
CA SER A 172 2.66 1.04 -5.23
C SER A 172 1.56 0.05 -5.60
N SER A 173 0.32 0.51 -5.61
CA SER A 173 -0.85 -0.27 -6.02
C SER A 173 -1.98 0.65 -6.49
N TYR A 174 -3.07 0.06 -6.96
CA TYR A 174 -4.26 0.79 -7.38
C TYR A 174 -5.53 0.12 -6.85
N SER A 175 -6.51 0.96 -6.51
CA SER A 175 -7.87 0.51 -6.20
C SER A 175 -8.58 0.03 -7.48
N TYR A 176 -9.56 -0.85 -7.29
CA TYR A 176 -10.37 -1.40 -8.37
C TYR A 176 -11.85 -1.18 -8.08
N MET A 177 -12.67 -1.14 -9.13
CA MET A 177 -14.12 -1.15 -9.04
C MET A 177 -14.63 -2.55 -9.38
N ILE A 178 -15.53 -3.09 -8.56
CA ILE A 178 -16.31 -4.29 -8.91
C ILE A 178 -17.65 -3.79 -9.40
N VAL A 179 -17.98 -4.10 -10.66
CA VAL A 179 -19.18 -3.60 -11.33
C VAL A 179 -20.05 -4.77 -11.79
N PRO A 180 -21.39 -4.65 -11.74
CA PRO A 180 -22.26 -5.64 -12.34
C PRO A 180 -22.09 -5.69 -13.86
N THR A 181 -22.00 -6.89 -14.43
CA THR A 181 -21.90 -7.11 -15.88
C THR A 181 -23.24 -7.51 -16.52
N THR A 182 -24.27 -7.68 -15.70
CA THR A 182 -25.62 -8.00 -16.14
C THR A 182 -26.64 -7.17 -15.39
N GLU A 183 -27.80 -6.97 -16.01
CA GLU A 183 -28.93 -6.33 -15.34
C GLU A 183 -29.52 -7.27 -14.28
N ALA A 184 -29.72 -6.76 -13.07
CA ALA A 184 -30.35 -7.47 -11.98
C ALA A 184 -30.92 -6.44 -11.01
N ALA A 185 -32.24 -6.44 -10.78
CA ALA A 185 -32.89 -5.45 -9.93
C ALA A 185 -32.17 -5.34 -8.57
N PRO A 186 -31.81 -4.12 -8.11
CA PRO A 186 -32.25 -2.82 -8.64
C PRO A 186 -31.31 -2.20 -9.69
N PHE A 187 -30.31 -2.92 -10.21
CA PHE A 187 -29.39 -2.47 -11.25
C PHE A 187 -30.03 -2.66 -12.64
N THR A 188 -30.28 -1.53 -13.32
CA THR A 188 -30.93 -1.45 -14.63
C THR A 188 -29.95 -0.97 -15.69
N ALA A 189 -30.27 -1.14 -16.98
CA ALA A 189 -29.50 -0.56 -18.09
C ALA A 189 -29.16 0.93 -17.89
N ALA A 190 -30.10 1.73 -17.41
CA ALA A 190 -29.88 3.16 -17.17
C ALA A 190 -28.84 3.44 -16.06
N LYS A 191 -28.81 2.61 -15.01
CA LYS A 191 -27.76 2.69 -13.98
C LYS A 191 -26.42 2.21 -14.53
N GLY A 192 -26.42 1.19 -15.38
CA GLY A 192 -25.23 0.75 -16.11
C GLY A 192 -24.63 1.86 -16.95
N ALA A 193 -25.43 2.55 -17.77
CA ALA A 193 -24.97 3.68 -18.58
C ALA A 193 -24.37 4.81 -17.71
N SER A 194 -25.04 5.19 -16.63
CA SER A 194 -24.54 6.22 -15.70
C SER A 194 -23.22 5.81 -15.03
N LEU A 195 -23.09 4.53 -14.64
CA LEU A 195 -21.87 3.99 -14.06
C LEU A 195 -20.73 3.97 -15.08
N SER A 196 -21.00 3.57 -16.33
CA SER A 196 -20.01 3.60 -17.41
C SER A 196 -19.49 5.00 -17.68
N GLU A 197 -20.37 6.01 -17.78
CA GLU A 197 -19.98 7.42 -17.93
C GLU A 197 -19.11 7.90 -16.76
N TYR A 198 -19.47 7.53 -15.52
CA TYR A 198 -18.67 7.86 -14.35
C TYR A 198 -17.27 7.22 -14.41
N ILE A 199 -17.16 5.95 -14.82
CA ILE A 199 -15.87 5.27 -14.96
C ILE A 199 -15.04 5.92 -16.07
N PHE A 200 -15.64 6.27 -17.22
CA PHE A 200 -14.94 7.01 -18.28
C PHE A 200 -14.40 8.35 -17.78
N TYR A 201 -15.22 9.13 -17.06
CA TYR A 201 -14.77 10.38 -16.44
C TYR A 201 -13.60 10.13 -15.47
N PHE A 202 -13.72 9.14 -14.59
CA PHE A 202 -12.71 8.80 -13.59
C PHE A 202 -11.37 8.41 -14.22
N LEU A 203 -11.40 7.60 -15.29
CA LEU A 203 -10.22 7.17 -16.05
C LEU A 203 -9.65 8.25 -16.98
N CYS A 204 -10.40 9.34 -17.25
CA CYS A 204 -9.94 10.50 -18.03
C CYS A 204 -9.77 11.74 -17.15
N ALA A 205 -10.72 12.68 -17.23
CA ALA A 205 -10.61 14.02 -16.67
C ALA A 205 -10.52 14.00 -15.15
N GLY A 206 -11.13 13.02 -14.49
CA GLY A 206 -11.08 12.84 -13.04
C GLY A 206 -9.66 12.68 -12.49
N GLN A 207 -8.74 12.12 -13.29
CA GLN A 207 -7.35 11.92 -12.89
C GLN A 207 -6.59 13.21 -12.60
N GLN A 208 -7.02 14.36 -13.16
CA GLN A 208 -6.38 15.66 -12.94
C GLN A 208 -6.39 16.09 -11.46
N LYS A 209 -7.29 15.51 -10.63
CA LYS A 209 -7.36 15.80 -9.20
C LYS A 209 -6.54 14.84 -8.33
N ALA A 210 -5.98 13.77 -8.89
CA ALA A 210 -5.34 12.69 -8.14
C ALA A 210 -4.21 13.22 -7.23
N GLU A 211 -3.25 13.95 -7.81
CA GLU A 211 -2.07 14.43 -7.08
C GLU A 211 -2.41 15.39 -5.93
N GLN A 212 -3.43 16.23 -6.11
CA GLN A 212 -3.89 17.15 -5.08
C GLN A 212 -4.34 16.39 -3.83
N LEU A 213 -5.00 15.23 -4.03
CA LEU A 213 -5.50 14.35 -2.98
C LEU A 213 -4.44 13.35 -2.46
N GLY A 214 -3.22 13.34 -3.03
CA GLY A 214 -2.17 12.41 -2.65
C GLY A 214 -2.21 11.07 -3.41
N TYR A 215 -2.98 10.98 -4.49
CA TYR A 215 -2.97 9.85 -5.41
C TYR A 215 -2.06 10.11 -6.62
N ALA A 216 -1.76 9.04 -7.35
CA ALA A 216 -1.10 9.11 -8.64
C ALA A 216 -2.12 8.88 -9.76
N PRO A 217 -2.00 9.58 -10.90
CA PRO A 217 -2.76 9.20 -12.08
C PRO A 217 -2.35 7.79 -12.53
N LEU A 218 -3.34 7.00 -12.94
CA LEU A 218 -3.16 5.72 -13.59
C LEU A 218 -2.33 5.88 -14.86
N PRO A 219 -1.28 5.07 -15.06
CA PRO A 219 -0.56 5.03 -16.32
C PRO A 219 -1.44 4.48 -17.44
N ARG A 220 -1.03 4.77 -18.68
CA ARG A 220 -1.77 4.47 -19.91
C ARG A 220 -2.25 3.02 -19.99
N ASN A 221 -1.43 2.04 -19.63
CA ASN A 221 -1.78 0.61 -19.65
C ASN A 221 -3.00 0.28 -18.78
N LEU A 222 -3.15 0.93 -17.62
CA LEU A 222 -4.29 0.70 -16.71
C LEU A 222 -5.54 1.46 -17.18
N VAL A 223 -5.36 2.63 -17.78
CA VAL A 223 -6.45 3.40 -18.39
C VAL A 223 -7.05 2.68 -19.59
N GLU A 224 -6.21 2.18 -20.49
CA GLU A 224 -6.64 1.42 -21.67
C GLU A 224 -7.41 0.15 -21.25
N PHE A 225 -6.90 -0.59 -20.27
CA PHE A 225 -7.64 -1.73 -19.71
C PHE A 225 -9.00 -1.32 -19.16
N GLY A 226 -9.07 -0.20 -18.43
CA GLY A 226 -10.32 0.29 -17.86
C GLY A 226 -11.35 0.63 -18.93
N PHE A 227 -10.95 1.27 -20.03
CA PHE A 227 -11.86 1.53 -21.16
C PHE A 227 -12.32 0.25 -21.84
N ASP A 228 -11.41 -0.70 -22.07
CA ASP A 228 -11.74 -2.00 -22.67
C ASP A 228 -12.67 -2.84 -21.77
N ALA A 229 -12.61 -2.63 -20.45
CA ALA A 229 -13.50 -3.31 -19.50
C ALA A 229 -14.91 -2.72 -19.51
N VAL A 230 -15.04 -1.39 -19.59
CA VAL A 230 -16.34 -0.69 -19.62
C VAL A 230 -17.06 -0.86 -20.95
N ALA A 231 -16.33 -1.07 -22.04
CA ALA A 231 -16.89 -1.24 -23.38
C ALA A 231 -17.51 -2.63 -23.65
N ARG A 232 -17.35 -3.60 -22.74
CA ARG A 232 -17.93 -4.96 -22.85
C ARG A 232 -19.35 -5.01 -22.34
#